data_AF-A0A495J3X4-F1
#
_entry.id   AF-A0A495J3X4-F1
#
_cell.length_a   1.000
_cell.length_b   1.000
_cell.length_c   1.000
_cell.angle_alpha   90.00
_cell.angle_beta   90.00
_cell.angle_gamma   90.00
#
_symmetry.space_group_name_H-M   'P 1'
#
loop_
_entity.id
_entity.type
_entity.pdbx_description
1 polymer ?
#
loop_
_entity_poly.entity_id
_entity_poly.type
_entity_poly.pdbx_seq_one_letter_code
_entity_poly.pdbx_strand_id
1 'polypeptide(L)'
;MFSTRYQYIAILFCCVAGGLASCTQDEKQNTPVAAAPVKAALMAPFRYHKMIESSPGKYFDVFGWGRGKDSSGAYMILHSDSTGKQYSNTGGDLEGSIIDIYNTDMNMDGNPEILIEAKAKDTTNHVNIYAYEFRGAKSQKLDFPKLTTKTKKGYRGDDNFYIKDGSLVREFPIYEGSGKNAKPTGKKKILQYSLRNNVFSVNDISPVDSSAIKKPVIVPVAKKPVAKVEKPTVVEKKSTKKKKKQKEETHTKKRKHKPRD
;
A
#
# COMPACT_ATOMS: atom_id res chain seq x y z
N MET A 1 -33.54 10.24 -59.06
CA MET A 1 -33.94 9.75 -60.40
C MET A 1 -32.90 8.72 -60.82
N PHE A 2 -33.33 7.47 -61.02
CA PHE A 2 -32.63 6.28 -61.56
C PHE A 2 -31.40 5.72 -60.79
N SER A 3 -31.12 4.42 -60.64
CA SER A 3 -31.76 3.10 -60.86
C SER A 3 -30.59 2.14 -61.16
N THR A 4 -30.11 1.31 -60.23
CA THR A 4 -30.35 -0.15 -60.12
C THR A 4 -29.39 -1.08 -60.91
N ARG A 5 -29.05 -2.22 -60.26
CA ARG A 5 -28.71 -3.59 -60.76
C ARG A 5 -27.22 -3.94 -60.91
N TYR A 6 -26.69 -4.86 -60.09
CA TYR A 6 -26.79 -6.35 -60.12
C TYR A 6 -26.10 -6.98 -61.34
N GLN A 7 -25.02 -7.73 -61.09
CA GLN A 7 -24.63 -8.86 -61.93
C GLN A 7 -24.35 -10.09 -61.07
N TYR A 8 -25.17 -11.10 -61.30
CA TYR A 8 -25.05 -12.48 -60.86
C TYR A 8 -24.16 -13.24 -61.86
N ILE A 9 -23.20 -14.02 -61.38
CA ILE A 9 -22.60 -15.11 -62.17
C ILE A 9 -23.08 -16.42 -61.54
N ALA A 10 -23.95 -17.10 -62.28
CA ALA A 10 -24.40 -18.45 -62.02
C ALA A 10 -23.44 -19.42 -62.72
N ILE A 11 -22.91 -20.40 -61.99
CA ILE A 11 -22.37 -21.63 -62.58
C ILE A 11 -23.03 -22.80 -61.86
N LEU A 12 -23.92 -23.44 -62.62
CA LEU A 12 -24.62 -24.69 -62.35
C LEU A 12 -23.67 -25.83 -62.78
N PHE A 13 -23.36 -26.78 -61.90
CA PHE A 13 -22.86 -28.09 -62.33
C PHE A 13 -23.51 -29.21 -61.52
N CYS A 14 -23.92 -30.22 -62.28
CA CYS A 14 -24.86 -31.27 -61.95
C CYS A 14 -24.47 -32.22 -60.81
N CYS A 15 -25.54 -32.79 -60.25
CA CYS A 15 -25.62 -33.89 -59.31
C CYS A 15 -24.74 -35.11 -59.64
N VAL A 16 -24.12 -35.68 -58.61
CA VAL A 16 -23.99 -37.14 -58.46
C VAL A 16 -24.38 -37.50 -57.03
N ALA A 17 -25.46 -38.28 -56.91
CA ALA A 17 -25.88 -38.92 -55.68
C ALA A 17 -25.10 -40.22 -55.48
N GLY A 18 -24.57 -40.43 -54.29
CA GLY A 18 -23.96 -41.69 -53.86
C GLY A 18 -23.93 -41.72 -52.34
N GLY A 19 -24.93 -42.35 -51.75
CA GLY A 19 -24.98 -42.58 -50.30
C GLY A 19 -24.07 -43.74 -49.92
N LEU A 20 -23.23 -43.53 -48.91
CA LEU A 20 -22.72 -44.58 -48.03
C LEU A 20 -22.78 -44.05 -46.60
N ALA A 21 -23.54 -44.75 -45.77
CA ALA A 21 -23.53 -44.60 -44.33
C ALA A 21 -22.13 -44.93 -43.81
N SER A 22 -21.50 -43.97 -43.15
CA SER A 22 -20.30 -44.20 -42.34
C SER A 22 -20.57 -43.64 -40.95
N CYS A 23 -20.55 -44.51 -39.95
CA CYS A 23 -20.51 -44.13 -38.54
C CYS A 23 -19.30 -43.23 -38.32
N THR A 24 -19.52 -41.97 -37.97
CA THR A 24 -18.48 -41.14 -37.36
C THR A 24 -18.74 -41.13 -35.87
N GLN A 25 -17.85 -41.82 -35.15
CA GLN A 25 -17.71 -41.71 -33.70
C GLN A 25 -17.57 -40.23 -33.32
N ASP A 26 -18.28 -39.81 -32.28
CA ASP A 26 -18.02 -38.56 -31.58
C ASP A 26 -16.60 -38.61 -30.98
N GLU A 27 -15.61 -38.21 -31.79
CA GLU A 27 -14.28 -37.92 -31.28
C GLU A 27 -14.39 -36.59 -30.53
N LYS A 28 -14.50 -36.68 -29.20
CA LYS A 28 -14.29 -35.54 -28.32
C LYS A 28 -12.94 -34.94 -28.66
N GLN A 29 -12.95 -33.84 -29.41
CA GLN A 29 -11.79 -32.97 -29.56
C GLN A 29 -11.37 -32.52 -28.17
N ASN A 30 -10.37 -33.21 -27.61
CA ASN A 30 -9.50 -32.66 -26.59
C ASN A 30 -8.71 -31.53 -27.26
N THR A 31 -9.36 -30.38 -27.35
CA THR A 31 -8.68 -29.13 -27.66
C THR A 31 -7.62 -28.96 -26.58
N PRO A 32 -6.33 -28.84 -26.91
CA PRO A 32 -5.31 -28.56 -25.92
C PRO A 32 -5.68 -27.24 -25.27
N VAL A 33 -6.02 -27.27 -23.98
CA VAL A 33 -6.15 -26.05 -23.18
C VAL A 33 -4.79 -25.37 -23.29
N ALA A 34 -4.75 -24.20 -23.93
CA ALA A 34 -3.54 -23.40 -24.06
C ALA A 34 -2.92 -23.28 -22.66
N ALA A 35 -1.74 -23.87 -22.49
CA ALA A 35 -1.02 -23.83 -21.23
C ALA A 35 -0.84 -22.36 -20.85
N ALA A 36 -1.26 -22.00 -19.63
CA ALA A 36 -1.04 -20.65 -19.11
C ALA A 36 0.44 -20.29 -19.28
N PRO A 37 0.76 -19.06 -19.71
CA PRO A 37 2.14 -18.67 -19.96
C PRO A 37 2.99 -18.91 -18.71
N VAL A 38 4.07 -19.68 -18.88
CA VAL A 38 5.01 -19.98 -17.80
C VAL A 38 5.65 -18.66 -17.37
N LYS A 39 5.40 -18.23 -16.12
CA LYS A 39 6.04 -17.05 -15.55
C LYS A 39 7.55 -17.21 -15.65
N ALA A 40 8.22 -16.28 -16.34
CA ALA A 40 9.67 -16.31 -16.50
C ALA A 40 10.36 -16.37 -15.13
N ALA A 41 11.27 -17.34 -14.95
CA ALA A 41 12.02 -17.46 -13.72
C ALA A 41 13.10 -16.36 -13.64
N LEU A 42 13.20 -15.70 -12.48
CA LEU A 42 14.25 -14.71 -12.25
C LEU A 42 15.58 -15.42 -12.06
N MET A 43 16.63 -14.91 -12.72
CA MET A 43 17.98 -15.40 -12.51
C MET A 43 18.50 -14.96 -11.14
N ALA A 44 19.23 -15.83 -10.45
CA ALA A 44 19.90 -15.48 -9.21
C ALA A 44 20.85 -14.28 -9.44
N PRO A 45 20.96 -13.31 -8.50
CA PRO A 45 20.41 -13.32 -7.14
C PRO A 45 19.02 -12.67 -7.00
N PHE A 46 18.33 -12.37 -8.10
CA PHE A 46 17.02 -11.73 -8.06
C PHE A 46 15.95 -12.72 -7.61
N ARG A 47 15.12 -12.28 -6.66
CA ARG A 47 14.07 -13.08 -6.02
C ARG A 47 12.69 -12.51 -6.31
N TYR A 48 12.62 -11.22 -6.62
CA TYR A 48 11.40 -10.52 -6.93
C TYR A 48 11.66 -9.49 -8.02
N HIS A 49 10.72 -9.34 -8.94
CA HIS A 49 10.64 -8.26 -9.90
C HIS A 49 9.17 -7.97 -10.20
N LYS A 50 8.79 -6.70 -10.12
CA LYS A 50 7.50 -6.20 -10.62
C LYS A 50 7.76 -4.87 -11.32
N MET A 51 7.32 -4.79 -12.56
CA MET A 51 7.26 -3.54 -13.31
C MET A 51 5.86 -2.92 -13.13
N ILE A 52 5.81 -1.62 -12.94
CA ILE A 52 4.59 -0.83 -12.79
C ILE A 52 4.68 0.38 -13.71
N GLU A 53 3.68 0.58 -14.55
CA GLU A 53 3.49 1.86 -15.26
C GLU A 53 2.59 2.74 -14.40
N SER A 54 3.09 3.88 -13.94
CA SER A 54 2.31 4.83 -13.13
C SER A 54 1.48 5.78 -13.99
N SER A 55 2.00 6.12 -15.17
CA SER A 55 1.36 6.91 -16.22
C SER A 55 2.09 6.65 -17.54
N PRO A 56 1.52 7.00 -18.71
CA PRO A 56 2.15 6.71 -20.00
C PRO A 56 3.61 7.16 -20.08
N GLY A 57 4.52 6.21 -20.26
CA GLY A 57 5.95 6.48 -20.37
C GLY A 57 6.68 6.69 -19.04
N LYS A 58 6.01 6.51 -17.89
CA LYS A 58 6.60 6.54 -16.55
C LYS A 58 6.49 5.18 -15.87
N TYR A 59 7.63 4.56 -15.61
CA TYR A 59 7.73 3.18 -15.13
C TYR A 59 8.53 3.10 -13.84
N PHE A 60 8.14 2.13 -13.02
CA PHE A 60 8.88 1.68 -11.85
C PHE A 60 9.19 0.18 -12.00
N ASP A 61 10.46 -0.18 -11.99
CA ASP A 61 10.89 -1.55 -11.83
C ASP A 61 11.37 -1.75 -10.40
N VAL A 62 10.67 -2.60 -9.64
CA VAL A 62 11.05 -2.93 -8.26
C VAL A 62 11.67 -4.32 -8.25
N PHE A 63 12.92 -4.39 -7.83
CA PHE A 63 13.68 -5.63 -7.67
C PHE A 63 13.90 -5.93 -6.19
N GLY A 64 13.80 -7.20 -5.83
CA GLY A 64 14.34 -7.73 -4.58
C GLY A 64 15.45 -8.74 -4.88
N TRP A 65 16.59 -8.65 -4.19
CA TRP A 65 17.71 -9.58 -4.37
C TRP A 65 18.36 -9.96 -3.05
N GLY A 66 19.09 -11.08 -3.07
CA GLY A 66 19.90 -11.51 -1.94
C GLY A 66 20.63 -12.82 -2.23
N ARG A 67 21.67 -13.09 -1.44
CA ARG A 67 22.37 -14.40 -1.40
C ARG A 67 22.23 -14.97 0.01
N GLY A 68 22.19 -16.30 0.14
CA GLY A 68 21.97 -16.96 1.42
C GLY A 68 20.48 -17.06 1.80
N LYS A 69 20.18 -17.19 3.09
CA LYS A 69 18.82 -17.42 3.61
C LYS A 69 17.82 -16.38 3.09
N ASP A 70 16.60 -16.79 2.76
CA ASP A 70 15.58 -15.96 2.08
C ASP A 70 15.09 -14.73 2.86
N SER A 71 15.61 -14.50 4.07
CA SER A 71 15.16 -13.46 4.99
C SER A 71 15.98 -12.17 4.97
N SER A 72 17.13 -12.16 4.30
CA SER A 72 18.02 -10.99 4.25
C SER A 72 18.38 -10.68 2.80
N GLY A 73 18.34 -9.40 2.46
CA GLY A 73 18.62 -8.92 1.11
C GLY A 73 18.52 -7.41 1.03
N ALA A 74 18.32 -6.92 -0.18
CA ALA A 74 18.01 -5.53 -0.46
C ALA A 74 16.96 -5.43 -1.56
N TYR A 75 16.37 -4.26 -1.67
CA TYR A 75 15.51 -3.89 -2.80
C TYR A 75 16.06 -2.67 -3.52
N MET A 76 15.65 -2.53 -4.78
CA MET A 76 15.90 -1.35 -5.59
C MET A 76 14.67 -1.03 -6.41
N ILE A 77 14.36 0.25 -6.51
CA ILE A 77 13.33 0.84 -7.35
C ILE A 77 14.08 1.61 -8.43
N LEU A 78 13.89 1.22 -9.69
CA LEU A 78 14.33 1.98 -10.85
C LEU A 78 13.14 2.77 -11.37
N HIS A 79 13.27 4.09 -11.42
CA HIS A 79 12.26 4.97 -11.99
C HIS A 79 12.73 5.43 -13.38
N SER A 80 11.86 5.28 -14.36
CA SER A 80 12.10 5.70 -15.74
C SER A 80 10.97 6.60 -16.21
N ASP A 81 11.32 7.78 -16.71
CA ASP A 81 10.45 8.69 -17.46
C ASP A 81 11.03 8.83 -18.86
N SER A 82 10.49 8.03 -19.80
CA SER A 82 10.97 8.01 -21.18
C SER A 82 10.65 9.31 -21.92
N THR A 83 9.53 9.96 -21.57
CA THR A 83 9.09 11.22 -22.17
C THR A 83 10.00 12.38 -21.76
N GLY A 84 10.33 12.45 -20.46
CA GLY A 84 11.21 13.46 -19.88
C GLY A 84 12.69 13.12 -19.99
N LYS A 85 13.04 11.91 -20.46
CA LYS A 85 14.41 11.35 -20.45
C LYS A 85 15.06 11.40 -19.06
N GLN A 86 14.26 11.17 -18.02
CA GLN A 86 14.72 11.15 -16.64
C GLN A 86 14.75 9.71 -16.14
N TYR A 87 15.84 9.36 -15.48
CA TYR A 87 16.02 8.04 -14.91
C TYR A 87 16.62 8.22 -13.52
N SER A 88 16.10 7.50 -12.55
CA SER A 88 16.66 7.49 -11.20
C SER A 88 16.53 6.11 -10.57
N ASN A 89 17.29 5.90 -9.50
CA ASN A 89 17.20 4.70 -8.70
C ASN A 89 17.18 5.08 -7.22
N THR A 90 16.53 4.25 -6.43
CA THR A 90 16.58 4.30 -4.97
C THR A 90 16.46 2.89 -4.43
N GLY A 91 16.89 2.64 -3.20
CA GLY A 91 16.88 1.30 -2.64
C GLY A 91 17.10 1.30 -1.14
N GLY A 92 17.15 0.09 -0.58
CA GLY A 92 17.38 -0.10 0.84
C GLY A 92 17.47 -1.57 1.22
N ASP A 93 17.81 -1.81 2.48
CA ASP A 93 17.86 -3.16 3.05
C ASP A 93 16.45 -3.77 3.14
N LEU A 94 16.38 -5.06 2.83
CA LEU A 94 15.15 -5.84 2.85
C LEU A 94 15.18 -6.83 4.02
N GLU A 95 14.20 -6.69 4.90
CA GLU A 95 13.89 -7.67 5.94
C GLU A 95 12.73 -8.56 5.47
N GLY A 96 13.05 -9.82 5.19
CA GLY A 96 12.08 -10.79 4.68
C GLY A 96 12.02 -10.88 3.17
N SER A 97 10.83 -11.13 2.63
CA SER A 97 10.59 -11.32 1.20
C SER A 97 9.48 -10.40 0.71
N ILE A 98 9.70 -9.73 -0.43
CA ILE A 98 8.69 -8.90 -1.08
C ILE A 98 7.54 -9.79 -1.52
N ILE A 99 6.31 -9.40 -1.18
CA ILE A 99 5.08 -10.11 -1.53
C ILE A 99 4.27 -9.33 -2.57
N ASP A 100 4.16 -8.01 -2.43
CA ASP A 100 3.53 -7.16 -3.44
C ASP A 100 4.09 -5.73 -3.41
N ILE A 101 3.76 -4.97 -4.46
CA ILE A 101 4.07 -3.55 -4.60
C ILE A 101 2.78 -2.81 -4.98
N TYR A 102 2.48 -1.74 -4.26
CA TYR A 102 1.37 -0.83 -4.60
C TYR A 102 1.92 0.46 -5.20
N ASN A 103 1.23 0.95 -6.21
CA ASN A 103 1.41 2.29 -6.75
C ASN A 103 0.16 3.11 -6.41
N THR A 104 0.33 4.24 -5.73
CA THR A 104 -0.75 5.09 -5.27
C THR A 104 -0.47 6.55 -5.57
N ASP A 105 -1.49 7.38 -5.35
CA ASP A 105 -1.38 8.84 -5.23
C ASP A 105 -2.37 9.23 -4.13
N MET A 106 -2.04 8.88 -2.87
CA MET A 106 -2.99 8.95 -1.75
C MET A 106 -3.35 10.38 -1.37
N ASN A 107 -2.44 11.32 -1.64
CA ASN A 107 -2.64 12.73 -1.33
C ASN A 107 -3.18 13.53 -2.54
N MET A 108 -3.34 12.89 -3.71
CA MET A 108 -3.83 13.47 -4.97
C MET A 108 -2.99 14.66 -5.45
N ASP A 109 -1.67 14.61 -5.25
CA ASP A 109 -0.74 15.66 -5.70
C ASP A 109 -0.05 15.32 -7.03
N GLY A 110 -0.38 14.17 -7.63
CA GLY A 110 0.15 13.70 -8.91
C GLY A 110 1.54 13.07 -8.82
N ASN A 111 2.14 13.01 -7.63
CA ASN A 111 3.41 12.31 -7.40
C ASN A 111 3.10 10.89 -6.91
N PRO A 112 3.51 9.84 -7.65
CA PRO A 112 3.19 8.49 -7.25
C PRO A 112 3.94 8.09 -5.97
N GLU A 113 3.25 7.34 -5.10
CA GLU A 113 3.89 6.59 -4.03
C GLU A 113 4.01 5.11 -4.38
N ILE A 114 5.22 4.57 -4.22
CA ILE A 114 5.52 3.14 -4.35
C ILE A 114 5.69 2.54 -2.97
N LEU A 115 4.85 1.57 -2.65
CA LEU A 115 4.80 0.88 -1.36
C LEU A 115 5.22 -0.58 -1.56
N ILE A 116 6.40 -0.93 -1.06
CA ILE A 116 6.91 -2.30 -1.10
C ILE A 116 6.41 -3.04 0.13
N GLU A 117 5.57 -4.04 -0.08
CA GLU A 117 5.09 -4.94 0.96
C GLU A 117 6.04 -6.13 1.10
N ALA A 118 6.61 -6.31 2.28
CA ALA A 118 7.55 -7.38 2.58
C ALA A 118 7.13 -8.16 3.83
N LYS A 119 7.08 -9.48 3.71
CA LYS A 119 6.77 -10.38 4.81
C LYS A 119 8.05 -10.79 5.54
N ALA A 120 8.17 -10.43 6.81
CA ALA A 120 9.29 -10.84 7.66
C ALA A 120 9.24 -12.34 7.95
N LYS A 121 10.42 -12.96 8.08
CA LYS A 121 10.57 -14.40 8.39
C LYS A 121 10.73 -14.60 9.91
N ASP A 122 9.72 -14.19 10.67
CA ASP A 122 9.67 -14.36 12.13
C ASP A 122 8.43 -15.15 12.60
N THR A 123 8.31 -15.39 13.90
CA THR A 123 7.20 -16.20 14.46
C THR A 123 5.84 -15.52 14.39
N THR A 124 5.81 -14.23 14.12
CA THR A 124 4.59 -13.43 13.97
C THR A 124 4.29 -13.07 12.53
N ASN A 125 5.16 -13.46 11.59
CA ASN A 125 5.11 -13.15 10.17
C ASN A 125 4.74 -11.69 9.89
N HIS A 126 5.31 -10.75 10.65
CA HIS A 126 4.91 -9.37 10.52
C HIS A 126 5.24 -8.81 9.13
N VAL A 127 4.40 -7.89 8.66
CA VAL A 127 4.60 -7.22 7.37
C VAL A 127 5.25 -5.86 7.57
N ASN A 128 6.29 -5.61 6.77
CA ASN A 128 6.99 -4.34 6.62
C ASN A 128 6.51 -3.64 5.35
N ILE A 129 6.27 -2.33 5.43
CA ILE A 129 6.01 -1.48 4.27
C ILE A 129 7.19 -0.52 4.12
N TYR A 130 7.86 -0.57 2.96
CA TYR A 130 8.84 0.44 2.57
C TYR A 130 8.17 1.40 1.59
N ALA A 131 7.97 2.64 1.99
CA ALA A 131 7.21 3.63 1.25
C ALA A 131 8.12 4.71 0.66
N TYR A 132 7.89 5.08 -0.60
CA TYR A 132 8.60 6.15 -1.28
C TYR A 132 7.63 6.98 -2.10
N GLU A 133 7.76 8.31 -2.07
CA GLU A 133 7.11 9.23 -3.00
C GLU A 133 8.11 9.68 -4.07
N PHE A 134 7.66 9.82 -5.32
CA PHE A 134 8.50 10.21 -6.45
C PHE A 134 8.04 11.53 -7.08
N ARG A 135 8.90 12.55 -7.04
CA ARG A 135 8.68 13.86 -7.67
C ARG A 135 9.65 14.03 -8.83
N GLY A 136 9.23 13.64 -10.03
CA GLY A 136 10.13 13.49 -11.18
C GLY A 136 11.26 12.51 -10.86
N ALA A 137 12.51 12.86 -11.15
CA ALA A 137 13.67 12.02 -10.83
C ALA A 137 13.98 11.86 -9.32
N LYS A 138 13.38 12.66 -8.43
CA LYS A 138 13.67 12.62 -6.99
C LYS A 138 12.77 11.64 -6.27
N SER A 139 13.36 10.80 -5.42
CA SER A 139 12.63 9.92 -4.50
C SER A 139 12.76 10.40 -3.07
N GLN A 140 11.68 10.36 -2.29
CA GLN A 140 11.70 10.59 -0.85
C GLN A 140 11.17 9.35 -0.13
N LYS A 141 11.95 8.79 0.80
CA LYS A 141 11.47 7.73 1.68
C LYS A 141 10.45 8.29 2.67
N LEU A 142 9.35 7.58 2.85
CA LEU A 142 8.28 7.91 3.79
C LEU A 142 8.32 6.97 4.99
N ASP A 143 8.11 7.52 6.18
CA ASP A 143 8.04 6.72 7.40
C ASP A 143 6.66 6.06 7.52
N PHE A 144 6.60 4.75 7.27
CA PHE A 144 5.35 4.01 7.43
C PHE A 144 5.05 3.73 8.91
N PRO A 145 3.84 4.06 9.40
CA PRO A 145 3.54 3.99 10.82
C PRO A 145 3.41 2.55 11.32
N LYS A 146 4.16 2.24 12.37
CA LYS A 146 4.10 0.94 13.07
C LYS A 146 2.78 0.77 13.83
N LEU A 147 2.39 -0.47 14.08
CA LEU A 147 1.25 -0.75 14.95
C LEU A 147 1.54 -0.27 16.40
N THR A 148 0.64 0.54 16.93
CA THR A 148 0.69 1.03 18.32
C THR A 148 0.21 -0.05 19.29
N THR A 149 0.40 0.14 20.60
CA THR A 149 -0.15 -0.78 21.62
C THR A 149 -1.67 -0.97 21.50
N LYS A 150 -2.41 0.06 21.07
CA LYS A 150 -3.85 -0.04 20.84
C LYS A 150 -4.18 -0.86 19.59
N THR A 151 -3.51 -0.58 18.47
CA THR A 151 -3.83 -1.23 17.19
C THR A 151 -3.25 -2.64 17.05
N LYS A 152 -2.18 -2.96 17.80
CA LYS A 152 -1.59 -4.32 17.84
C LYS A 152 -2.26 -5.29 18.82
N LYS A 153 -3.36 -4.89 19.49
CA LYS A 153 -4.03 -5.77 20.46
C LYS A 153 -4.59 -7.01 19.74
N GLY A 154 -4.13 -8.19 20.14
CA GLY A 154 -4.51 -9.46 19.53
C GLY A 154 -3.88 -9.73 18.16
N TYR A 155 -2.91 -8.92 17.73
CA TYR A 155 -2.22 -9.08 16.45
C TYR A 155 -1.28 -10.30 16.45
N ARG A 156 -1.33 -11.10 15.39
CA ARG A 156 -0.45 -12.26 15.18
C ARG A 156 -0.02 -12.47 13.72
N GLY A 157 0.00 -11.40 12.93
CA GLY A 157 0.29 -11.47 11.50
C GLY A 157 -0.95 -11.79 10.67
N ASP A 158 -0.74 -12.44 9.53
CA ASP A 158 -1.73 -12.69 8.48
C ASP A 158 -2.38 -11.41 7.98
N ASP A 159 -1.54 -10.38 7.82
CA ASP A 159 -1.92 -9.12 7.22
C ASP A 159 -2.28 -9.29 5.75
N ASN A 160 -3.35 -8.61 5.37
CA ASN A 160 -3.76 -8.42 4.00
C ASN A 160 -3.80 -6.91 3.71
N PHE A 161 -2.99 -6.47 2.77
CA PHE A 161 -2.99 -5.09 2.31
C PHE A 161 -3.75 -4.96 0.99
N TYR A 162 -4.45 -3.83 0.80
CA TYR A 162 -5.13 -3.52 -0.45
C TYR A 162 -5.42 -2.02 -0.56
N ILE A 163 -5.64 -1.53 -1.78
CA ILE A 163 -6.08 -0.16 -2.01
C ILE A 163 -7.60 -0.10 -2.00
N LYS A 164 -8.16 0.84 -1.25
CA LYS A 164 -9.59 1.13 -1.23
C LYS A 164 -9.81 2.62 -1.01
N ASP A 165 -10.66 3.22 -1.84
CA ASP A 165 -11.04 4.64 -1.74
C ASP A 165 -9.82 5.60 -1.64
N GLY A 166 -8.79 5.35 -2.45
CA GLY A 166 -7.56 6.16 -2.47
C GLY A 166 -6.66 6.00 -1.23
N SER A 167 -6.93 5.04 -0.36
CA SER A 167 -6.13 4.74 0.83
C SER A 167 -5.57 3.31 0.79
N LEU A 168 -4.43 3.09 1.43
CA LEU A 168 -3.98 1.74 1.74
C LEU A 168 -4.74 1.23 2.96
N VAL A 169 -5.31 0.04 2.87
CA VAL A 169 -6.01 -0.63 3.96
C VAL A 169 -5.19 -1.85 4.36
N ARG A 170 -5.03 -2.05 5.67
CA ARG A 170 -4.46 -3.24 6.28
C ARG A 170 -5.54 -3.95 7.08
N GLU A 171 -5.73 -5.22 6.79
CA GLU A 171 -6.67 -6.08 7.48
C GLU A 171 -5.94 -7.29 8.08
N PHE A 172 -6.24 -7.65 9.33
CA PHE A 172 -5.71 -8.87 9.95
C PHE A 172 -6.67 -9.46 10.99
N PRO A 173 -6.63 -10.79 11.22
CA PRO A 173 -7.42 -11.44 12.26
C PRO A 173 -7.01 -11.04 13.69
N ILE A 174 -7.99 -10.94 14.59
CA ILE A 174 -7.75 -10.68 16.01
C ILE A 174 -7.76 -11.99 16.79
N TYR A 175 -6.72 -12.22 17.59
CA TYR A 175 -6.59 -13.36 18.49
C TYR A 175 -6.78 -12.99 19.96
N GLU A 176 -7.28 -13.94 20.74
CA GLU A 176 -7.38 -13.85 22.20
C GLU A 176 -6.43 -14.85 22.86
N GLY A 177 -5.89 -14.47 24.03
CA GLY A 177 -4.90 -15.24 24.76
C GLY A 177 -3.45 -14.92 24.36
N SER A 178 -2.51 -15.77 24.79
CA SER A 178 -1.08 -15.56 24.61
C SER A 178 -0.37 -16.85 24.16
N GLY A 179 0.84 -16.70 23.63
CA GLY A 179 1.66 -17.85 23.20
C GLY A 179 1.02 -18.67 22.08
N LYS A 180 1.34 -19.97 22.05
CA LYS A 180 0.84 -20.92 21.03
C LYS A 180 -0.65 -21.29 21.19
N ASN A 181 -1.23 -21.00 22.35
CA ASN A 181 -2.61 -21.35 22.68
C ASN A 181 -3.62 -20.25 22.32
N ALA A 182 -3.16 -19.15 21.73
CA ALA A 182 -4.03 -18.05 21.33
C ALA A 182 -5.01 -18.51 20.24
N LYS A 183 -6.28 -18.13 20.36
CA LYS A 183 -7.36 -18.55 19.47
C LYS A 183 -7.89 -17.37 18.64
N PRO A 184 -8.24 -17.59 17.36
CA PRO A 184 -8.86 -16.55 16.57
C PRO A 184 -10.23 -16.20 17.15
N THR A 185 -10.53 -14.91 17.24
CA THR A 185 -11.83 -14.42 17.75
C THR A 185 -12.93 -14.40 16.69
N GLY A 186 -12.58 -14.67 15.42
CA GLY A 186 -13.45 -14.46 14.26
C GLY A 186 -13.59 -13.00 13.81
N LYS A 187 -13.10 -12.04 14.61
CA LYS A 187 -13.10 -10.61 14.28
C LYS A 187 -11.82 -10.22 13.52
N LYS A 188 -11.92 -9.12 12.78
CA LYS A 188 -10.78 -8.53 12.05
C LYS A 188 -10.49 -7.12 12.55
N LYS A 189 -9.21 -6.77 12.57
CA LYS A 189 -8.72 -5.41 12.73
C LYS A 189 -8.55 -4.83 11.34
N ILE A 190 -9.14 -3.66 11.08
CA ILE A 190 -9.03 -2.97 9.80
C ILE A 190 -8.48 -1.57 10.07
N LEU A 191 -7.32 -1.27 9.49
CA LEU A 191 -6.65 0.03 9.59
C LEU A 191 -6.56 0.66 8.21
N GLN A 192 -7.01 1.91 8.11
CA GLN A 192 -6.87 2.72 6.90
C GLN A 192 -5.69 3.68 7.08
N TYR A 193 -4.82 3.72 6.08
CA TYR A 193 -3.67 4.61 5.99
C TYR A 193 -3.93 5.62 4.89
N SER A 194 -3.84 6.89 5.23
CA SER A 194 -3.95 8.00 4.28
C SER A 194 -2.73 8.89 4.39
N LEU A 195 -2.35 9.56 3.31
CA LEU A 195 -1.17 10.40 3.26
C LEU A 195 -1.58 11.88 3.16
N ARG A 196 -0.91 12.74 3.92
CA ARG A 196 -1.02 14.20 3.75
C ARG A 196 0.31 14.86 4.09
N ASN A 197 0.82 15.70 3.19
CA ASN A 197 2.12 16.34 3.33
C ASN A 197 3.24 15.33 3.65
N ASN A 198 3.22 14.18 2.96
CA ASN A 198 4.19 13.09 3.10
C ASN A 198 4.23 12.46 4.50
N VAL A 199 3.18 12.64 5.30
CA VAL A 199 3.00 12.03 6.61
C VAL A 199 1.76 11.15 6.59
N PHE A 200 1.93 9.89 6.99
CA PHE A 200 0.81 8.95 7.11
C PHE A 200 -0.04 9.27 8.34
N SER A 201 -1.36 9.18 8.16
CA SER A 201 -2.33 9.07 9.24
C SER A 201 -2.93 7.67 9.26
N VAL A 202 -3.35 7.22 10.44
CA VAL A 202 -3.91 5.86 10.64
C VAL A 202 -5.26 5.96 11.31
N ASN A 203 -6.29 5.43 10.67
CA ASN A 203 -7.65 5.34 11.20
C ASN A 203 -8.02 3.86 11.43
N ASP A 204 -8.49 3.53 12.63
CA ASP A 204 -9.05 2.21 12.91
C ASP A 204 -10.53 2.20 12.51
N ILE A 205 -10.85 1.47 11.44
CA ILE A 205 -12.19 1.37 10.85
C ILE A 205 -12.80 -0.03 11.06
N SER A 206 -12.29 -0.77 12.04
CA SER A 206 -12.81 -2.10 12.37
C SER A 206 -14.32 -2.01 12.66
N PRO A 207 -15.13 -2.99 12.22
CA PRO A 207 -16.54 -3.04 12.57
C PRO A 207 -16.70 -2.97 14.09
N VAL A 208 -17.41 -1.96 14.56
CA VAL A 208 -17.82 -1.88 15.97
C VAL A 208 -18.98 -2.85 16.12
N ASP A 209 -18.87 -3.80 17.06
CA ASP A 209 -19.98 -4.71 17.37
C ASP A 209 -21.26 -3.88 17.60
N SER A 210 -22.23 -4.00 16.69
CA SER A 210 -23.54 -3.35 16.82
C SER A 210 -24.36 -3.90 18.01
N SER A 211 -23.86 -4.91 18.71
CA SER A 211 -24.42 -5.45 19.95
C SER A 211 -23.98 -4.70 21.22
N ALA A 212 -23.08 -3.70 21.10
CA ALA A 212 -22.60 -2.89 22.23
C ALA A 212 -23.20 -1.48 22.29
N ILE A 213 -24.30 -1.20 21.57
CA ILE A 213 -25.10 0.02 21.81
C ILE A 213 -25.97 -0.25 23.04
N LYS A 214 -25.49 0.14 24.22
CA LYS A 214 -26.38 0.36 25.36
C LYS A 214 -27.40 1.42 24.94
N LYS A 215 -28.67 1.03 24.84
CA LYS A 215 -29.80 1.95 24.66
C LYS A 215 -29.68 3.10 25.67
N PRO A 216 -29.93 4.36 25.28
CA PRO A 216 -29.85 5.47 26.19
C PRO A 216 -30.91 5.28 27.29
N VAL A 217 -30.47 5.19 28.55
CA VAL A 217 -31.38 5.25 29.69
C VAL A 217 -31.89 6.68 29.77
N ILE A 218 -33.09 6.89 29.25
CA ILE A 218 -33.89 8.08 29.49
C ILE A 218 -34.27 8.03 30.98
N VAL A 219 -33.60 8.82 31.80
CA VAL A 219 -34.04 9.07 33.18
C VAL A 219 -35.18 10.10 33.11
N PRO A 220 -36.36 9.83 33.70
CA PRO A 220 -37.47 10.77 33.67
C PRO A 220 -37.15 12.05 34.44
N VAL A 221 -37.52 13.17 33.85
CA VAL A 221 -37.44 14.52 34.42
C VAL A 221 -38.36 14.62 35.64
N ALA A 222 -37.79 14.87 36.82
CA ALA A 222 -38.49 15.42 37.98
C ALA A 222 -38.30 16.95 38.04
N LYS A 223 -39.38 17.66 38.37
CA LYS A 223 -39.59 19.10 38.24
C LYS A 223 -38.76 19.94 39.24
N LYS A 224 -38.40 21.16 38.79
CA LYS A 224 -37.70 22.28 39.47
C LYS A 224 -38.32 22.70 40.82
N PRO A 225 -37.60 23.50 41.64
CA PRO A 225 -37.84 24.96 41.60
C PRO A 225 -36.60 25.83 41.38
N VAL A 226 -36.86 27.11 41.16
CA VAL A 226 -36.05 28.15 40.52
C VAL A 226 -35.37 29.07 41.54
N ALA A 227 -34.11 29.46 41.28
CA ALA A 227 -33.50 30.75 41.63
C ALA A 227 -32.11 30.84 40.99
N LYS A 228 -31.49 31.97 40.64
CA LYS A 228 -31.89 33.30 40.17
C LYS A 228 -30.61 33.84 39.48
N VAL A 229 -30.77 34.64 38.43
CA VAL A 229 -29.70 35.12 37.54
C VAL A 229 -28.83 36.17 38.21
N GLU A 230 -27.50 36.08 38.03
CA GLU A 230 -26.58 37.22 38.02
C GLU A 230 -25.39 36.96 37.08
N LYS A 231 -25.08 37.95 36.25
CA LYS A 231 -23.90 38.16 35.37
C LYS A 231 -23.47 39.62 35.62
N PRO A 232 -22.31 40.10 35.15
CA PRO A 232 -20.98 39.48 34.98
C PRO A 232 -19.86 40.37 35.57
N THR A 233 -18.64 39.88 35.76
CA THR A 233 -17.46 40.77 35.80
C THR A 233 -16.16 40.11 35.33
N VAL A 234 -15.43 40.91 34.56
CA VAL A 234 -14.17 40.71 33.85
C VAL A 234 -12.98 40.87 34.80
N VAL A 235 -11.97 39.99 34.77
CA VAL A 235 -10.57 40.35 35.11
C VAL A 235 -9.56 39.49 34.32
N GLU A 236 -8.99 40.12 33.29
CA GLU A 236 -7.55 40.32 33.03
C GLU A 236 -6.50 39.20 33.25
N LYS A 237 -5.82 38.84 32.16
CA LYS A 237 -4.54 38.11 32.12
C LYS A 237 -3.38 39.05 32.51
N LYS A 238 -2.51 38.63 33.44
CA LYS A 238 -1.16 39.17 33.60
C LYS A 238 -0.09 38.11 33.37
N SER A 239 0.76 38.43 32.39
CA SER A 239 2.04 37.80 32.07
C SER A 239 3.08 38.06 33.15
N THR A 240 3.90 37.05 33.48
CA THR A 240 5.17 37.24 34.21
C THR A 240 6.36 36.73 33.40
N LYS A 241 7.28 37.66 33.17
CA LYS A 241 8.53 37.61 32.42
C LYS A 241 9.65 37.28 33.41
N LYS A 242 10.55 36.32 33.11
CA LYS A 242 11.80 36.13 33.86
C LYS A 242 12.99 36.18 32.91
N LYS A 243 13.96 37.03 33.27
CA LYS A 243 15.13 37.49 32.49
C LYS A 243 16.41 37.02 33.21
N LYS A 244 17.41 36.49 32.49
CA LYS A 244 18.82 36.39 32.93
C LYS A 244 19.69 36.18 31.68
N LYS A 245 20.31 37.23 31.11
CA LYS A 245 21.58 37.94 31.40
C LYS A 245 22.81 37.22 30.80
N GLN A 246 23.40 37.87 29.78
CA GLN A 246 24.66 37.58 29.10
C GLN A 246 25.87 37.62 30.05
N LYS A 247 26.90 36.85 29.71
CA LYS A 247 28.29 37.15 30.04
C LYS A 247 29.16 36.86 28.80
N GLU A 248 29.90 37.88 28.40
CA GLU A 248 30.91 37.88 27.35
C GLU A 248 32.28 37.76 28.04
N GLU A 249 33.16 36.90 27.55
CA GLU A 249 34.59 36.92 27.88
C GLU A 249 35.39 36.38 26.68
N THR A 250 36.16 37.27 26.09
CA THR A 250 37.22 37.05 25.10
C THR A 250 38.41 36.30 25.69
N HIS A 251 38.99 35.34 24.96
CA HIS A 251 40.44 35.13 24.94
C HIS A 251 40.95 34.50 23.64
N THR A 252 41.86 35.22 23.01
CA THR A 252 42.71 34.90 21.85
C THR A 252 43.75 33.83 22.19
N LYS A 253 44.03 32.88 21.26
CA LYS A 253 45.40 32.50 20.82
C LYS A 253 45.44 31.41 19.71
N LYS A 254 45.89 31.86 18.54
CA LYS A 254 46.92 31.32 17.60
C LYS A 254 46.98 29.83 17.22
N ARG A 255 46.78 29.60 15.90
CA ARG A 255 47.61 28.87 14.91
C ARG A 255 48.23 27.51 15.29
N LYS A 256 47.94 26.49 14.48
CA LYS A 256 48.87 25.97 13.45
C LYS A 256 48.19 24.95 12.52
N HIS A 257 48.20 25.27 11.23
CA HIS A 257 48.13 24.30 10.13
C HIS A 257 49.41 23.46 10.12
N LYS A 258 49.29 22.17 9.83
CA LYS A 258 50.39 21.31 9.41
C LYS A 258 49.86 20.41 8.29
N PRO A 259 50.37 20.52 7.05
CA PRO A 259 50.29 19.43 6.10
C PRO A 259 51.48 18.48 6.35
N ARG A 260 51.29 17.19 6.08
CA ARG A 260 52.37 16.27 5.75
C ARG A 260 51.89 15.35 4.64
N ASP A 261 52.65 15.47 3.56
CA ASP A 261 53.11 14.46 2.59
C ASP A 261 52.09 13.56 1.90
#